data_AF-A0A6B2TEC5-F1
#
_entry.id   AF-A0A6B2TEC5-F1
#
_cell.length_a   1.000
_cell.length_b   1.000
_cell.length_c   1.000
_cell.angle_alpha   90.00
_cell.angle_beta   90.00
_cell.angle_gamma   90.00
#
_symmetry.space_group_name_H-M   'P 1'
#
loop_
_entity.id
_entity.type
_entity.pdbx_description
1 polymer ?
#
loop_
_entity_poly.entity_id
_entity_poly.type
_entity_poly.pdbx_seq_one_letter_code
_entity_poly.pdbx_strand_id
1 'polypeptide(L)'
;MERELDAEGQLRLIEGAPQLNEAAGVRERVLGVLSSAAVLTVMAAASMNGISVALGASAIAAVAAVMIGWYWFHLSATRRRPHTAVENAVLVFSTMMVGAPGSKILWNNPAPSTDSWIAASLPAASFLAYLVLRWRR
;
A
#
# COMPACT_ATOMS: atom_id res chain seq x y z
N MET A 1 36.04 -22.95 4.83
CA MET A 1 37.26 -22.19 4.51
C MET A 1 36.82 -20.88 3.88
N GLU A 2 36.38 -19.94 4.71
CA GLU A 2 35.98 -18.60 4.28
C GLU A 2 37.27 -17.83 4.00
N ARG A 3 37.55 -17.50 2.74
CA ARG A 3 38.60 -16.52 2.44
C ARG A 3 38.03 -15.16 2.81
N GLU A 4 38.54 -14.57 3.90
CA GLU A 4 38.36 -13.13 4.14
C GLU A 4 38.87 -12.39 2.91
N LEU A 5 37.97 -11.64 2.27
CA LEU A 5 38.32 -10.75 1.17
C LEU A 5 39.13 -9.59 1.76
N ASP A 6 40.27 -9.29 1.16
CA ASP A 6 41.01 -8.07 1.45
C ASP A 6 40.18 -6.82 1.11
N ALA A 7 40.65 -5.65 1.54
CA ALA A 7 39.93 -4.40 1.34
C ALA A 7 39.63 -4.10 -0.15
N GLU A 8 40.54 -4.50 -1.06
CA GLU A 8 40.32 -4.38 -2.51
C GLU A 8 39.25 -5.34 -3.01
N GLY A 9 39.23 -6.57 -2.51
CA GLY A 9 38.20 -7.57 -2.77
C GLY A 9 36.82 -7.14 -2.29
N GLN A 10 36.74 -6.47 -1.13
CA GLN A 10 35.49 -5.86 -0.64
C GLN A 10 35.04 -4.68 -1.51
N LEU A 11 35.96 -3.80 -1.91
CA LEU A 11 35.65 -2.64 -2.76
C LEU A 11 35.13 -3.06 -4.14
N ARG A 12 35.77 -4.06 -4.79
CA ARG A 12 35.29 -4.59 -6.08
C ARG A 12 33.92 -5.24 -5.98
N LEU A 13 33.59 -5.85 -4.84
CA LEU A 13 32.27 -6.41 -4.57
C LEU A 13 31.20 -5.32 -4.41
N ILE A 14 31.56 -4.19 -3.79
CA ILE A 14 30.68 -3.02 -3.65
C ILE A 14 30.47 -2.34 -5.00
N GLU A 15 31.53 -2.17 -5.81
CA GLU A 15 31.45 -1.57 -7.16
C GLU A 15 30.64 -2.43 -8.14
N GLY A 16 30.68 -3.76 -8.00
CA GLY A 16 29.89 -4.69 -8.80
C GLY A 16 28.44 -4.88 -8.30
N ALA A 17 28.07 -4.30 -7.16
CA ALA A 17 26.75 -4.50 -6.59
C ALA A 17 25.67 -3.83 -7.46
N PRO A 18 24.54 -4.51 -7.73
CA PRO A 18 23.44 -3.91 -8.48
C PRO A 18 22.90 -2.68 -7.73
N GLN A 19 22.76 -1.55 -8.43
CA GLN A 19 22.16 -0.36 -7.85
C GLN A 19 20.68 -0.61 -7.53
N LEU A 20 20.32 -0.55 -6.25
CA LEU A 20 18.98 -0.84 -5.73
C LEU A 20 18.14 0.44 -5.54
N ASN A 21 18.18 1.37 -6.50
CA ASN A 21 17.64 2.73 -6.38
C ASN A 21 16.82 3.17 -7.60
N GLU A 22 16.26 2.21 -8.35
CA GLU A 22 15.43 2.55 -9.51
C GLU A 22 14.16 3.25 -9.06
N ALA A 23 14.04 4.53 -9.42
CA ALA A 23 12.90 5.36 -9.10
C ALA A 23 11.61 4.82 -9.75
N ALA A 24 10.47 5.06 -9.10
CA ALA A 24 9.17 4.66 -9.66
C ALA A 24 8.87 5.35 -11.00
N GLY A 25 8.56 4.54 -12.01
CA GLY A 25 8.17 5.01 -13.33
C GLY A 25 6.81 5.71 -13.33
N VAL A 26 6.53 6.50 -14.37
CA VAL A 26 5.28 7.28 -14.50
C VAL A 26 4.04 6.38 -14.39
N ARG A 27 4.05 5.22 -15.07
CA ARG A 27 2.94 4.26 -15.06
C ARG A 27 2.63 3.76 -13.64
N GLU A 28 3.65 3.44 -12.86
CA GLU A 28 3.50 2.99 -11.48
C GLU A 28 2.85 4.07 -10.62
N ARG A 29 3.31 5.31 -10.73
CA ARG A 29 2.74 6.45 -10.00
C ARG A 29 1.27 6.65 -10.34
N VAL A 30 0.93 6.64 -11.63
CA VAL A 30 -0.46 6.78 -12.10
C VAL A 30 -1.33 5.64 -11.55
N LEU A 31 -0.91 4.39 -11.70
CA LEU A 31 -1.66 3.24 -11.19
C LEU A 31 -1.82 3.29 -9.67
N GLY A 32 -0.80 3.75 -8.95
CA GLY A 32 -0.85 3.85 -7.50
C GLY A 32 -1.82 4.94 -7.01
N VAL A 33 -1.80 6.13 -7.65
CA VAL A 33 -2.80 7.18 -7.37
C VAL A 33 -4.20 6.68 -7.67
N LEU A 34 -4.42 6.04 -8.81
CA LEU A 34 -5.73 5.47 -9.17
C LEU A 34 -6.17 4.40 -8.19
N SER A 35 -5.25 3.57 -7.70
CA SER A 35 -5.54 2.54 -6.69
C SER A 35 -5.98 3.17 -5.37
N SER A 36 -5.29 4.22 -4.90
CA SER A 36 -5.69 4.96 -3.70
C SER A 36 -7.06 5.65 -3.86
N ALA A 37 -7.30 6.27 -5.02
CA ALA A 37 -8.61 6.84 -5.33
C ALA A 37 -9.72 5.78 -5.34
N ALA A 38 -9.46 4.60 -5.90
CA ALA A 38 -10.40 3.49 -5.88
C ALA A 38 -10.70 3.01 -4.44
N VAL A 39 -9.67 2.89 -3.59
CA VAL A 39 -9.86 2.56 -2.16
C VAL A 39 -10.77 3.60 -1.49
N LEU A 40 -10.51 4.89 -1.71
CA LEU A 40 -11.33 5.97 -1.16
C LEU A 40 -12.79 5.84 -1.62
N THR A 41 -13.03 5.75 -2.92
CA THR A 41 -14.38 5.76 -3.49
C THR A 41 -15.16 4.51 -3.13
N VAL A 42 -14.54 3.33 -3.16
CA VAL A 42 -15.19 2.05 -2.84
C VAL A 42 -15.61 2.03 -1.37
N MET A 43 -14.72 2.40 -0.45
CA MET A 43 -15.03 2.39 0.97
C MET A 43 -16.05 3.47 1.35
N ALA A 44 -15.96 4.66 0.74
CA ALA A 44 -16.94 5.71 0.94
C ALA A 44 -18.33 5.27 0.42
N ALA A 45 -18.43 4.79 -0.81
CA ALA A 45 -19.69 4.35 -1.39
C ALA A 45 -20.29 3.16 -0.63
N ALA A 46 -19.48 2.16 -0.27
CA ALA A 46 -19.94 1.00 0.48
C ALA A 46 -20.43 1.36 1.90
N SER A 47 -19.86 2.39 2.53
CA SER A 47 -20.30 2.84 3.86
C SER A 47 -21.50 3.80 3.83
N MET A 48 -21.74 4.48 2.70
CA MET A 48 -22.95 5.31 2.51
C MET A 48 -24.18 4.47 2.19
N ASN A 49 -23.98 3.37 1.47
CA ASN A 49 -25.07 2.53 0.98
C ASN A 49 -25.22 1.32 1.91
N GLY A 50 -26.44 1.07 2.38
CA GLY A 50 -26.79 -0.16 3.10
C GLY A 50 -26.73 -1.38 2.18
N ILE A 51 -25.51 -1.86 1.90
CA ILE A 51 -25.25 -3.00 1.03
C ILE A 51 -25.31 -4.31 1.81
N SER A 52 -25.49 -5.44 1.10
CA SER A 52 -25.44 -6.75 1.74
C SER A 52 -24.05 -7.00 2.36
N VAL A 53 -24.03 -7.71 3.50
CA VAL A 53 -22.78 -8.05 4.20
C VAL A 53 -21.80 -8.80 3.28
N ALA A 54 -22.30 -9.67 2.40
CA ALA A 54 -21.47 -10.40 1.43
C ALA A 54 -20.75 -9.46 0.44
N LEU A 55 -21.48 -8.47 -0.09
CA LEU A 55 -20.91 -7.47 -0.99
C LEU A 55 -19.94 -6.55 -0.25
N GLY A 56 -20.27 -6.15 0.98
CA GLY A 56 -19.40 -5.36 1.84
C GLY A 56 -18.09 -6.07 2.19
N ALA A 57 -18.16 -7.35 2.55
CA ALA A 57 -16.98 -8.18 2.81
C ALA A 57 -16.11 -8.31 1.56
N SER A 58 -16.73 -8.45 0.39
CA SER A 58 -16.02 -8.50 -0.89
C SER A 58 -15.31 -7.18 -1.22
N ALA A 59 -15.94 -6.04 -0.93
CA ALA A 59 -15.32 -4.72 -1.09
C ALA A 59 -14.10 -4.55 -0.17
N ILE A 60 -14.22 -4.94 1.11
CA ILE A 60 -13.12 -4.91 2.08
C ILE A 60 -11.98 -5.84 1.62
N ALA A 61 -12.30 -7.06 1.17
CA ALA A 61 -11.31 -8.01 0.67
C ALA A 61 -10.60 -7.48 -0.58
N ALA A 62 -11.31 -6.83 -1.51
CA ALA A 62 -10.72 -6.21 -2.69
C ALA A 62 -9.75 -5.09 -2.31
N VAL A 63 -10.12 -4.23 -1.35
CA VAL A 63 -9.22 -3.17 -0.85
C VAL A 63 -7.96 -3.76 -0.22
N ALA A 64 -8.09 -4.79 0.62
CA ALA A 64 -6.94 -5.49 1.20
C ALA A 64 -6.06 -6.12 0.11
N ALA A 65 -6.68 -6.76 -0.90
CA ALA A 65 -5.96 -7.36 -2.03
C ALA A 65 -5.19 -6.32 -2.84
N VAL A 66 -5.72 -5.11 -3.04
CA VAL A 66 -4.99 -4.00 -3.68
C VAL A 66 -3.75 -3.63 -2.87
N MET A 67 -3.87 -3.44 -1.55
CA MET A 67 -2.74 -3.09 -0.69
C MET A 67 -1.66 -4.17 -0.70
N ILE A 68 -2.06 -5.44 -0.57
CA ILE A 68 -1.18 -6.61 -0.63
C ILE A 68 -0.53 -6.75 -2.01
N GLY A 69 -1.28 -6.53 -3.09
CA GLY A 69 -0.77 -6.58 -4.46
C GLY A 69 0.34 -5.55 -4.68
N TRP A 70 0.16 -4.33 -4.19
CA TRP A 70 1.21 -3.30 -4.22
C TRP A 70 2.42 -3.64 -3.36
N TYR A 71 2.22 -4.29 -2.21
CA TYR A 71 3.32 -4.79 -1.38
C TYR A 71 4.17 -5.83 -2.13
N TRP A 72 3.55 -6.86 -2.68
CA TRP A 72 4.24 -7.90 -3.44
C TRP A 72 4.87 -7.38 -4.72
N PHE A 73 4.20 -6.48 -5.43
CA PHE A 73 4.77 -5.79 -6.59
C PHE A 73 6.09 -5.08 -6.22
N HIS A 74 6.10 -4.34 -5.11
CA HIS A 74 7.31 -3.64 -4.67
C HIS A 74 8.40 -4.55 -4.11
N LEU A 75 8.06 -5.74 -3.60
CA LEU A 75 9.02 -6.75 -3.17
C LEU A 75 9.65 -7.51 -4.36
N SER A 76 8.84 -7.80 -5.38
CA SER A 76 9.25 -8.59 -6.55
C SER A 76 9.92 -7.78 -7.64
N ALA A 77 9.77 -6.46 -7.63
CA ALA A 77 10.42 -5.57 -8.58
C ALA A 77 11.95 -5.69 -8.47
N THR A 78 12.58 -6.16 -9.54
CA THR A 78 14.04 -6.26 -9.65
C THR A 78 14.68 -4.89 -9.46
N ARG A 79 15.83 -4.84 -8.78
CA ARG A 79 16.55 -3.59 -8.45
C ARG A 79 15.80 -2.59 -7.57
N ARG A 80 14.67 -2.99 -6.96
CA ARG A 80 14.09 -2.24 -5.85
C ARG A 80 14.74 -2.63 -4.55
N ARG A 81 15.00 -1.62 -3.71
CA ARG A 81 15.42 -1.83 -2.32
C ARG A 81 14.35 -2.55 -1.50
N PRO A 82 14.76 -3.28 -0.46
CA PRO A 82 13.86 -3.81 0.56
C PRO A 82 13.01 -2.72 1.20
N HIS A 83 11.84 -3.10 1.74
CA HIS A 83 10.99 -2.18 2.48
C HIS A 83 11.67 -1.69 3.76
N THR A 84 11.53 -0.41 4.03
CA THR A 84 11.95 0.16 5.33
C THR A 84 10.92 -0.13 6.41
N ALA A 85 11.32 -0.05 7.69
CA ALA A 85 10.40 -0.19 8.83
C ALA A 85 9.23 0.80 8.75
N VAL A 86 9.48 2.03 8.31
CA VAL A 86 8.45 3.06 8.13
C VAL A 86 7.48 2.68 7.02
N GLU A 87 7.96 2.21 5.86
CA GLU A 87 7.11 1.77 4.76
C GLU A 87 6.18 0.63 5.19
N ASN A 88 6.73 -0.36 5.93
CA ASN A 88 5.94 -1.46 6.46
C ASN A 88 4.91 -0.97 7.49
N ALA A 89 5.31 -0.09 8.42
CA ALA A 89 4.41 0.45 9.43
C ALA A 89 3.25 1.24 8.81
N VAL A 90 3.53 2.06 7.78
CA VAL A 90 2.49 2.83 7.07
C VAL A 90 1.53 1.90 6.34
N LEU A 91 2.02 0.83 5.69
CA LEU A 91 1.14 -0.14 5.02
C LEU A 91 0.25 -0.90 6.01
N VAL A 92 0.82 -1.35 7.14
CA VAL A 92 0.06 -2.00 8.23
C VAL A 92 -0.99 -1.05 8.77
N PHE A 93 -0.61 0.20 9.07
CA PHE A 93 -1.54 1.23 9.51
C PHE A 93 -2.67 1.45 8.49
N SER A 94 -2.34 1.54 7.21
CA SER A 94 -3.32 1.70 6.13
C SER A 94 -4.35 0.57 6.13
N THR A 95 -3.87 -0.66 6.32
CA THR A 95 -4.70 -1.86 6.38
C THR A 95 -5.60 -1.85 7.62
N MET A 96 -5.08 -1.46 8.79
CA MET A 96 -5.87 -1.33 10.02
C MET A 96 -6.96 -0.27 9.89
N MET A 97 -6.66 0.85 9.22
CA MET A 97 -7.62 1.94 9.01
C MET A 97 -8.80 1.56 8.11
N VAL A 98 -8.72 0.46 7.36
CA VAL A 98 -9.89 -0.11 6.64
C VAL A 98 -11.02 -0.44 7.63
N GLY A 99 -10.69 -0.77 8.88
CA GLY A 99 -11.68 -1.05 9.92
C GLY A 99 -12.62 0.12 10.22
N ALA A 100 -12.19 1.37 10.03
CA ALA A 100 -13.05 2.54 10.29
C ALA A 100 -14.30 2.54 9.39
N PRO A 101 -14.18 2.64 8.05
CA PRO A 101 -15.34 2.46 7.16
C PRO A 101 -15.87 1.02 7.14
N GLY A 102 -15.00 0.01 7.35
CA GLY A 102 -15.37 -1.41 7.35
C GLY A 102 -16.38 -1.78 8.45
N SER A 103 -16.29 -1.16 9.62
CA SER A 103 -17.25 -1.35 10.72
C SER A 103 -18.67 -0.94 10.34
N LYS A 104 -18.83 0.13 9.55
CA LYS A 104 -20.14 0.56 9.05
C LYS A 104 -20.70 -0.40 8.01
N ILE A 105 -19.83 -0.86 7.12
CA ILE A 105 -20.14 -1.81 6.05
C ILE A 105 -20.62 -3.16 6.61
N LEU A 106 -19.84 -3.77 7.52
CA LEU A 106 -20.11 -5.12 8.02
C LEU A 106 -21.32 -5.19 8.96
N TRP A 107 -21.65 -4.10 9.66
CA TRP A 107 -22.82 -4.01 10.53
C TRP A 107 -24.06 -3.46 9.82
N ASN A 108 -24.00 -3.27 8.49
CA ASN A 108 -25.06 -2.66 7.68
C ASN A 108 -25.62 -1.37 8.33
N ASN A 109 -24.71 -0.52 8.80
CA ASN A 109 -25.01 0.71 9.51
C ASN A 109 -24.52 1.89 8.67
N PRO A 110 -25.26 2.28 7.61
CA PRO A 110 -24.83 3.33 6.71
C PRO A 110 -24.63 4.65 7.45
N ALA A 111 -23.59 5.38 7.07
CA ALA A 111 -23.24 6.67 7.67
C ALA A 111 -23.60 7.84 6.73
N PRO A 112 -23.75 9.07 7.27
CA PRO A 112 -23.84 10.27 6.44
C PRO A 112 -22.67 10.37 5.47
N SER A 113 -22.90 10.93 4.28
CA SER A 113 -21.89 11.00 3.21
C SER A 113 -20.57 11.60 3.66
N THR A 114 -20.61 12.70 4.41
CA THR A 114 -19.41 13.36 4.97
C THR A 114 -18.61 12.41 5.85
N ASP A 115 -19.26 11.71 6.78
CA ASP A 115 -18.59 10.79 7.71
C ASP A 115 -17.98 9.59 6.97
N SER A 116 -18.69 9.08 5.96
CA SER A 116 -18.19 8.02 5.08
C SER A 116 -16.92 8.42 4.32
N TRP A 117 -16.87 9.63 3.77
CA TRP A 117 -15.67 10.14 3.09
C TRP A 117 -14.52 10.35 4.07
N ILE A 118 -14.79 10.91 5.26
CA ILE A 118 -13.77 11.10 6.29
C ILE A 118 -13.19 9.74 6.71
N ALA A 119 -14.03 8.76 7.02
CA ALA A 119 -13.58 7.42 7.41
C ALA A 119 -12.79 6.73 6.29
N ALA A 120 -13.25 6.81 5.04
CA ALA A 120 -12.57 6.22 3.89
C ALA A 120 -11.25 6.92 3.53
N SER A 121 -11.08 8.19 3.91
CA SER A 121 -9.83 8.92 3.70
C SER A 121 -8.67 8.34 4.50
N LEU A 122 -8.93 7.76 5.67
CA LEU A 122 -7.90 7.19 6.53
C LEU A 122 -7.09 6.08 5.84
N PRO A 123 -7.71 4.97 5.37
CA PRO A 123 -6.97 3.94 4.64
C PRO A 123 -6.44 4.44 3.29
N ALA A 124 -7.17 5.31 2.57
CA ALA A 124 -6.75 5.78 1.26
C ALA A 124 -5.51 6.69 1.30
N ALA A 125 -5.49 7.66 2.23
CA ALA A 125 -4.40 8.63 2.37
C ALA A 125 -3.13 7.97 2.93
N SER A 126 -3.27 7.09 3.92
CA SER A 126 -2.14 6.32 4.44
C SER A 126 -1.58 5.36 3.38
N PHE A 127 -2.44 4.73 2.57
CA PHE A 127 -1.99 3.90 1.46
C PHE A 127 -1.26 4.72 0.39
N LEU A 128 -1.76 5.90 0.05
CA LEU A 128 -1.07 6.83 -0.84
C LEU A 128 0.29 7.25 -0.26
N ALA A 129 0.37 7.51 1.04
CA ALA A 129 1.63 7.84 1.71
C ALA A 129 2.64 6.69 1.59
N TYR A 130 2.21 5.44 1.78
CA TYR A 130 3.04 4.25 1.53
C TYR A 130 3.57 4.23 0.08
N LEU A 131 2.70 4.45 -0.91
CA LEU A 131 3.10 4.47 -2.33
C LEU A 131 4.11 5.59 -2.61
N VAL A 132 3.86 6.80 -2.10
CA VAL A 132 4.76 7.95 -2.25
C VAL A 132 6.12 7.68 -1.62
N LEU A 133 6.19 7.03 -0.45
CA LEU A 133 7.45 6.62 0.16
C LEU A 133 8.24 5.67 -0.74
N ARG A 134 7.55 4.78 -1.47
CA ARG A 134 8.16 3.86 -2.44
C ARG A 134 8.58 4.54 -3.75
N TRP A 135 8.04 5.73 -4.07
CA TRP A 135 8.39 6.46 -5.29
C TRP A 135 9.54 7.46 -5.14
N ARG A 136 9.75 8.00 -3.92
CA ARG A 136 10.67 9.11 -3.67
C ARG A 136 12.16 8.70 -3.60
N ARG A 137 12.47 7.41 -3.67
CA ARG A 137 13.83 6.86 -3.50
C ARG A 137 14.05 5.69 -4.47
#